data_AF-A0A6P1TTY5-F1
#
_entry.id   AF-A0A6P1TTY5-F1
#
_cell.length_a   1.000
_cell.length_b   1.000
_cell.length_c   1.000
_cell.angle_alpha   90.00
_cell.angle_beta   90.00
_cell.angle_gamma   90.00
#
_symmetry.space_group_name_H-M   'P 1'
#
loop_
_entity.id
_entity.type
_entity.pdbx_description
1 polymer ?
#
loop_
_entity_poly.entity_id
_entity_poly.type
_entity_poly.pdbx_seq_one_letter_code
_entity_poly.pdbx_strand_id
1 'polypeptide(L)'
;MIDLTKVATVFIGRRGEHHYRNIEFDVSSLLEDKYPGASLNAIYRRPDGIAYPVVTNYVDGVLTWSPSATDTVQVGVGRLEIRVTDCDVVGKSVRILTIVEDALDDGIVQPPEPPAQEWLNHVLSVLAELDVKEINSLLNLIYGLLTNNYDLLNTTHDLIEDMRDTLYMRTGIILNHLHPIETATAPDMVSRRGAITFTSINSGNNLVIGTVTYTFVTALGSPAANNVQVLIQGNIRNTVKKLAEAIRGIQDIANIVYGSGASPNPACTAYWTSRIFSIGDITIPSGESLFLLERAENATSPLTLTSTATATINAFTRASYLRYVLSGNATGTGGINSVRGPLQTLLPIGSVVIGGQDGLLYPTAYDCHLVTLCRQSDTSEKELDLYISNDEVNFTRISRSTPIGADSSNAGLHIDIQLRQSRVPSGYGLYISMGSDGTSASAYCDLKFTYHLYPVTLPAN
;
A
#
# COMPACT_ATOMS: atom_id res chain seq x y z
N MET A 1 -65.40 54.69 -7.31
CA MET A 1 -65.74 55.98 -7.96
C MET A 1 -67.16 56.38 -7.60
N ILE A 2 -67.35 57.61 -7.12
CA ILE A 2 -68.61 58.14 -6.62
C ILE A 2 -69.27 59.00 -7.70
N ASP A 3 -70.52 58.67 -8.04
CA ASP A 3 -71.36 59.37 -9.02
C ASP A 3 -72.00 60.62 -8.37
N LEU A 4 -71.65 61.80 -8.87
CA LEU A 4 -72.10 63.09 -8.33
C LEU A 4 -73.52 63.50 -8.74
N THR A 5 -74.23 62.68 -9.52
CA THR A 5 -75.66 62.88 -9.82
C THR A 5 -76.58 62.32 -8.74
N LYS A 6 -76.04 61.57 -7.77
CA LYS A 6 -76.80 60.87 -6.73
C LYS A 6 -76.28 61.23 -5.33
N VAL A 7 -77.17 61.21 -4.35
CA VAL A 7 -76.78 61.38 -2.95
C VAL A 7 -75.93 60.18 -2.52
N ALA A 8 -74.74 60.44 -1.97
CA ALA A 8 -73.79 59.42 -1.55
C ALA A 8 -73.36 59.62 -0.09
N THR A 9 -73.08 58.50 0.60
CA THR A 9 -72.43 58.47 1.92
C THR A 9 -71.13 57.69 1.81
N VAL A 10 -70.04 58.24 2.33
CA VAL A 10 -68.68 57.74 2.12
C VAL A 10 -67.94 57.64 3.44
N PHE A 11 -67.34 56.49 3.71
CA PHE A 11 -66.43 56.32 4.85
C PHE A 11 -65.02 56.79 4.48
N ILE A 12 -64.51 57.79 5.19
CA ILE A 12 -63.26 58.49 4.83
C ILE A 12 -62.05 58.09 5.69
N GLY A 13 -62.24 57.35 6.78
CA GLY A 13 -61.16 56.83 7.62
C GLY A 13 -61.52 56.74 9.10
N ARG A 14 -60.61 56.18 9.90
CA ARG A 14 -60.69 56.19 11.37
C ARG A 14 -59.92 57.36 11.96
N ARG A 15 -60.19 57.69 13.23
CA ARG A 15 -59.50 58.75 13.95
C ARG A 15 -57.98 58.64 13.82
N GLY A 16 -57.32 59.70 13.34
CA GLY A 16 -55.88 59.76 13.16
C GLY A 16 -55.32 59.12 11.88
N GLU A 17 -56.16 58.47 11.06
CA GLU A 17 -55.75 57.90 9.77
C GLU A 17 -55.30 59.00 8.80
N HIS A 18 -54.13 58.83 8.15
CA HIS A 18 -53.46 59.86 7.35
C HIS A 18 -53.05 59.32 5.97
N HIS A 19 -53.69 59.82 4.90
CA HIS A 19 -53.42 59.52 3.50
C HIS A 19 -53.47 58.03 3.08
N TYR A 20 -54.11 57.19 3.88
CA TYR A 20 -54.24 55.76 3.55
C TYR A 20 -55.25 55.48 2.44
N ARG A 21 -56.31 56.31 2.34
CA ARG A 21 -57.42 56.10 1.40
C ARG A 21 -57.37 57.11 0.27
N ASN A 22 -57.88 56.69 -0.88
CA ASN A 22 -58.14 57.55 -2.03
C ASN A 22 -59.63 57.47 -2.36
N ILE A 23 -60.32 58.60 -2.26
CA ILE A 23 -61.73 58.75 -2.55
C ILE A 23 -61.86 59.41 -3.92
N GLU A 24 -62.37 58.67 -4.89
CA GLU A 24 -62.47 59.07 -6.29
C GLU A 24 -63.91 59.47 -6.66
N PHE A 25 -64.06 60.66 -7.26
CA PHE A 25 -65.32 61.24 -7.68
C PHE A 25 -65.37 61.40 -9.20
N ASP A 26 -66.47 60.97 -9.83
CA ASP A 26 -66.75 61.26 -11.23
C ASP A 26 -67.34 62.67 -11.36
N VAL A 27 -66.58 63.59 -11.94
CA VAL A 27 -66.96 65.01 -12.08
C VAL A 27 -67.51 65.33 -13.47
N SER A 28 -67.67 64.32 -14.33
CA SER A 28 -68.11 64.51 -15.73
C SER A 28 -69.46 65.25 -15.83
N SER A 29 -70.38 65.01 -14.89
CA SER A 29 -71.68 65.70 -14.84
C SER A 29 -71.59 67.20 -14.50
N LEU A 30 -70.45 67.65 -13.96
CA LEU A 30 -70.22 69.05 -13.58
C LEU A 30 -69.39 69.80 -14.63
N LEU A 31 -68.75 69.09 -15.55
CA LEU A 31 -67.80 69.60 -16.54
C LEU A 31 -68.30 69.41 -17.98
N GLU A 32 -69.61 69.51 -18.24
CA GLU A 32 -70.16 69.49 -19.62
C GLU A 32 -69.27 70.32 -20.57
N ASP A 33 -69.12 69.92 -21.85
CA ASP A 33 -68.19 70.45 -22.89
C ASP A 33 -68.17 72.00 -23.07
N LYS A 34 -68.95 72.74 -22.29
CA LYS A 34 -69.07 74.20 -22.20
C LYS A 34 -68.00 74.91 -21.38
N TYR A 35 -67.30 74.24 -20.45
CA TYR A 35 -66.39 74.91 -19.49
C TYR A 35 -64.94 74.36 -19.52
N PRO A 36 -64.21 74.51 -20.63
CA PRO A 36 -62.89 73.91 -20.82
C PRO A 36 -61.78 74.51 -19.93
N GLY A 37 -62.03 75.64 -19.27
CA GLY A 37 -61.11 76.33 -18.36
C GLY A 37 -61.45 76.22 -16.86
N ALA A 38 -62.44 75.41 -16.49
CA ALA A 38 -62.97 75.40 -15.13
C ALA A 38 -61.98 74.83 -14.10
N SER A 39 -61.98 75.43 -12.90
CA SER A 39 -61.26 74.92 -11.73
C SER A 39 -62.18 74.11 -10.82
N LEU A 40 -61.69 72.97 -10.32
CA LEU A 40 -62.39 72.11 -9.35
C LEU A 40 -61.84 72.31 -7.95
N ASN A 41 -62.73 72.53 -6.98
CA ASN A 41 -62.36 72.61 -5.56
C ASN A 41 -63.33 71.78 -4.72
N ALA A 42 -62.79 70.95 -3.83
CA ALA A 42 -63.60 70.21 -2.86
C ALA A 42 -63.57 70.93 -1.50
N ILE A 43 -64.74 71.26 -0.97
CA ILE A 43 -64.90 71.85 0.36
C ILE A 43 -65.43 70.79 1.31
N TYR A 44 -64.65 70.48 2.34
CA TYR A 44 -65.02 69.54 3.38
C TYR A 44 -65.43 70.29 4.63
N ARG A 45 -66.59 69.93 5.18
CA ARG A 45 -67.06 70.33 6.51
C ARG A 45 -66.95 69.13 7.45
N ARG A 46 -66.02 69.21 8.39
CA ARG A 46 -65.79 68.19 9.41
C ARG A 46 -66.96 68.04 10.38
N PRO A 47 -67.02 66.93 11.16
CA PRO A 47 -68.06 66.71 12.16
C PRO A 47 -68.18 67.81 13.23
N ASP A 48 -67.07 68.47 13.58
CA ASP A 48 -67.03 69.63 14.49
C ASP A 48 -67.61 70.92 13.87
N GLY A 49 -68.01 70.87 12.61
CA GLY A 49 -68.63 71.97 11.89
C GLY A 49 -67.67 72.89 11.15
N ILE A 50 -66.35 72.72 11.29
CA ILE A 50 -65.32 73.51 10.60
C ILE A 50 -65.27 73.12 9.12
N ALA A 51 -65.31 74.11 8.23
CA ALA A 51 -65.28 73.90 6.78
C ALA A 51 -64.02 74.51 6.15
N TYR A 52 -63.35 73.75 5.30
CA TYR A 52 -62.13 74.18 4.61
C TYR A 52 -61.97 73.44 3.27
N PRO A 53 -61.22 74.02 2.30
CA PRO A 53 -60.86 73.32 1.08
C PRO A 53 -59.91 72.16 1.37
N VAL A 54 -60.18 71.00 0.79
CA VAL A 54 -59.27 69.84 0.85
C VAL A 54 -58.44 69.75 -0.42
N VAL A 55 -57.24 69.18 -0.28
CA VAL A 55 -56.35 68.97 -1.41
C VAL A 55 -56.84 67.78 -2.23
N THR A 56 -57.09 68.03 -3.52
CA THR A 56 -57.55 67.03 -4.48
C THR A 56 -56.67 67.03 -5.71
N ASN A 57 -56.56 65.88 -6.36
CA ASN A 57 -55.88 65.74 -7.65
C ASN A 57 -56.90 65.37 -8.74
N TYR A 58 -56.82 66.00 -9.91
CA TYR A 58 -57.73 65.74 -11.04
C TYR A 58 -56.96 65.17 -12.22
N VAL A 59 -57.37 63.98 -12.68
CA VAL A 59 -56.78 63.30 -13.85
C VAL A 59 -57.90 62.59 -14.60
N ASP A 60 -57.95 62.76 -15.93
CA ASP A 60 -58.84 62.03 -16.85
C ASP A 60 -60.32 61.94 -16.43
N GLY A 61 -60.91 63.05 -15.97
CA GLY A 61 -62.34 63.11 -15.61
C GLY A 61 -62.64 62.69 -14.15
N VAL A 62 -61.63 62.31 -13.38
CA VAL A 62 -61.77 61.84 -11.99
C VAL A 62 -61.06 62.78 -11.03
N LEU A 63 -61.79 63.24 -10.00
CA LEU A 63 -61.23 64.01 -8.90
C LEU A 63 -60.96 63.08 -7.71
N THR A 64 -59.73 63.03 -7.23
CA THR A 64 -59.31 62.16 -6.12
C THR A 64 -58.93 62.96 -4.90
N TRP A 65 -59.50 62.60 -3.75
CA TRP A 65 -59.16 63.14 -2.44
C TRP A 65 -58.52 62.05 -1.57
N SER A 66 -57.40 62.36 -0.93
CA SER A 66 -56.78 61.49 0.08
C SER A 66 -56.90 62.12 1.47
N PRO A 67 -57.83 61.66 2.33
CA PRO A 67 -58.05 62.25 3.65
C PRO A 67 -56.79 62.21 4.52
N SER A 68 -56.44 63.35 5.09
CA SER A 68 -55.34 63.52 6.03
C SER A 68 -55.79 63.31 7.48
N ALA A 69 -54.83 63.18 8.39
CA ALA A 69 -55.07 63.17 9.84
C ALA A 69 -55.94 64.35 10.32
N THR A 70 -55.85 65.52 9.68
CA THR A 70 -56.70 66.69 10.01
C THR A 70 -58.17 66.45 9.63
N ASP A 71 -58.42 65.69 8.59
CA ASP A 71 -59.76 65.37 8.07
C ASP A 71 -60.45 64.30 8.93
N THR A 72 -59.65 63.40 9.52
CA THR A 72 -60.09 62.27 10.34
C THR A 72 -59.98 62.53 11.85
N VAL A 73 -59.49 63.70 12.29
CA VAL A 73 -59.25 63.98 13.72
C VAL A 73 -60.51 63.95 14.57
N GLN A 74 -61.68 64.26 13.98
CA GLN A 74 -62.97 64.24 14.66
C GLN A 74 -63.85 63.12 14.13
N VAL A 75 -64.34 62.29 15.05
CA VAL A 75 -65.25 61.17 14.77
C VAL A 75 -66.66 61.70 14.56
N GLY A 76 -67.40 61.08 13.63
CA GLY A 76 -68.79 61.43 13.32
C GLY A 76 -69.03 61.73 11.85
N VAL A 77 -70.11 62.46 11.57
CA VAL A 77 -70.61 62.70 10.21
C VAL A 77 -70.24 64.10 9.72
N GLY A 78 -69.43 64.17 8.67
CA GLY A 78 -69.08 65.38 7.94
C GLY A 78 -69.85 65.53 6.62
N ARG A 79 -69.55 66.59 5.87
CA ARG A 79 -70.16 66.87 4.55
C ARG A 79 -69.11 67.36 3.55
N LEU A 80 -69.12 66.84 2.34
CA LEU A 80 -68.25 67.29 1.23
C LEU A 80 -69.10 67.87 0.08
N GLU A 81 -68.62 68.93 -0.54
CA GLU A 81 -69.21 69.55 -1.74
C GLU A 81 -68.09 69.88 -2.73
N ILE A 82 -68.23 69.42 -3.98
CA ILE A 82 -67.31 69.76 -5.07
C ILE A 82 -67.88 70.98 -5.81
N ARG A 83 -67.02 71.95 -6.08
CA ARG A 83 -67.36 73.21 -6.74
C ARG A 83 -66.58 73.34 -8.03
N VAL A 84 -67.27 73.81 -9.06
CA VAL A 84 -66.71 74.15 -10.36
C VAL A 84 -66.77 75.66 -10.49
N THR A 85 -65.66 76.30 -10.82
CA THR A 85 -65.60 77.74 -11.07
C THR A 85 -64.94 78.01 -12.42
N ASP A 86 -65.65 78.71 -13.30
CA ASP A 86 -65.12 79.23 -14.59
C ASP A 86 -65.51 80.71 -14.71
N CYS A 87 -64.53 81.61 -14.54
CA CYS A 87 -64.75 83.05 -14.37
C CYS A 87 -65.84 83.36 -13.31
N ASP A 88 -66.99 83.90 -13.72
CA ASP A 88 -68.10 84.28 -12.84
C ASP A 88 -69.14 83.14 -12.63
N VAL A 89 -68.96 81.98 -13.28
CA VAL A 89 -69.88 80.85 -13.19
C VAL A 89 -69.45 79.91 -12.05
N VAL A 90 -70.39 79.58 -11.16
CA VAL A 90 -70.18 78.63 -10.06
C VAL A 90 -71.17 77.47 -10.15
N GLY A 91 -70.67 76.28 -10.43
CA GLY A 91 -71.38 75.00 -10.31
C GLY A 91 -71.10 74.33 -8.97
N LYS A 92 -72.07 73.58 -8.44
CA LYS A 92 -71.92 72.83 -7.18
C LYS A 92 -72.47 71.42 -7.34
N SER A 93 -71.74 70.44 -6.80
CA SER A 93 -72.20 69.06 -6.71
C SER A 93 -73.35 68.92 -5.70
N VAL A 94 -74.03 67.78 -5.74
CA VAL A 94 -74.80 67.31 -4.58
C VAL A 94 -73.89 67.18 -3.35
N ARG A 95 -74.48 67.34 -2.16
CA ARG A 95 -73.74 67.19 -0.89
C ARG A 95 -73.51 65.71 -0.58
N ILE A 96 -72.27 65.35 -0.33
CA ILE A 96 -71.84 63.99 0.01
C ILE A 96 -71.70 63.91 1.53
N LEU A 97 -72.31 62.91 2.16
CA LEU A 97 -72.09 62.62 3.58
C LEU A 97 -70.79 61.86 3.75
N THR A 98 -69.99 62.24 4.74
CA THR A 98 -68.73 61.56 5.05
C THR A 98 -68.77 61.03 6.48
N ILE A 99 -68.18 59.85 6.72
CA ILE A 99 -68.16 59.20 8.03
C ILE A 99 -66.71 59.00 8.46
N VAL A 100 -66.39 59.41 9.68
CA VAL A 100 -65.16 59.08 10.41
C VAL A 100 -65.55 58.21 11.61
N GLU A 101 -64.88 57.08 11.79
CA GLU A 101 -65.09 56.14 12.90
C GLU A 101 -63.97 56.24 13.95
N ASP A 102 -64.20 55.76 15.17
CA ASP A 102 -63.16 55.63 16.19
C ASP A 102 -62.03 54.68 15.74
N ALA A 103 -60.80 54.98 16.14
CA ALA A 103 -59.69 54.04 16.12
C ALA A 103 -59.74 53.14 17.36
N LEU A 104 -59.08 51.97 17.30
CA LEU A 104 -59.00 51.08 18.47
C LEU A 104 -58.14 51.65 19.60
N ASP A 105 -57.19 52.55 19.27
CA ASP A 105 -56.34 53.28 20.22
C ASP A 105 -55.83 54.57 19.54
N ASP A 106 -55.84 55.69 20.27
CA ASP A 106 -55.66 57.05 19.73
C ASP A 106 -54.19 57.50 19.65
N GLY A 107 -53.23 56.69 20.12
CA GLY A 107 -51.79 56.89 19.92
C GLY A 107 -51.19 58.20 20.49
N ILE A 108 -51.96 58.98 21.25
CA ILE A 108 -51.59 60.30 21.78
C ILE A 108 -51.82 60.30 23.32
N VAL A 109 -50.81 59.80 24.07
CA VAL A 109 -50.34 60.18 25.45
C VAL A 109 -50.03 59.01 26.43
N GLN A 110 -48.84 59.15 27.05
CA GLN A 110 -48.21 58.54 28.24
C GLN A 110 -47.88 57.02 28.28
N PRO A 111 -46.73 56.65 28.89
CA PRO A 111 -46.28 55.26 28.97
C PRO A 111 -47.29 54.38 29.74
N PRO A 112 -47.38 53.08 29.42
CA PRO A 112 -48.45 52.21 29.92
C PRO A 112 -48.43 52.03 31.45
N GLU A 113 -49.63 51.82 32.00
CA GLU A 113 -49.96 51.62 33.42
C GLU A 113 -49.18 50.44 34.09
N PRO A 114 -49.16 50.39 35.46
CA PRO A 114 -48.17 49.67 36.29
C PRO A 114 -47.78 48.22 35.91
N PRO A 115 -48.68 47.34 35.42
CA PRO A 115 -48.32 45.97 35.07
C PRO A 115 -47.26 45.86 33.95
N ALA A 116 -47.24 46.83 33.02
CA ALA A 116 -46.26 46.85 31.93
C ALA A 116 -44.86 47.27 32.43
N GLN A 117 -44.80 48.17 33.42
CA GLN A 117 -43.55 48.61 34.03
C GLN A 117 -42.94 47.51 34.92
N GLU A 118 -43.76 46.76 35.65
CA GLU A 118 -43.30 45.61 36.44
C GLU A 118 -42.71 44.51 35.55
N TRP A 119 -43.37 44.19 34.43
CA TRP A 119 -42.83 43.26 33.45
C TRP A 119 -41.50 43.75 32.86
N LEU A 120 -41.40 45.03 32.49
CA LEU A 120 -40.16 45.60 31.96
C LEU A 120 -39.02 45.57 33.00
N ASN A 121 -39.31 45.91 34.25
CA ASN A 121 -38.34 45.85 35.35
C ASN A 121 -37.86 44.41 35.60
N HIS A 122 -38.75 43.43 35.52
CA HIS A 122 -38.40 42.01 35.61
C HIS A 122 -37.52 41.56 34.42
N VAL A 123 -37.82 42.01 33.20
CA VAL A 123 -36.97 41.74 32.04
C VAL A 123 -35.58 42.36 32.21
N LEU A 124 -35.50 43.61 32.69
CA LEU A 124 -34.23 44.28 32.92
C LEU A 124 -33.42 43.66 34.07
N SER A 125 -34.06 43.15 35.13
CA SER A 125 -33.36 42.46 36.22
C SER A 125 -32.76 41.14 35.74
N VAL A 126 -33.52 40.34 34.99
CA VAL A 126 -33.01 39.10 34.39
C VAL A 126 -31.86 39.38 33.41
N LEU A 127 -31.92 40.46 32.63
CA LEU A 127 -30.83 40.87 31.74
C LEU A 127 -29.60 41.36 32.50
N ALA A 128 -29.76 42.03 33.65
CA ALA A 128 -28.66 42.50 34.48
C ALA A 128 -27.92 41.36 35.19
N GLU A 129 -28.60 40.22 35.43
CA GLU A 129 -28.00 38.99 35.97
C GLU A 129 -27.16 38.22 34.93
N LEU A 130 -27.30 38.51 33.63
CA LEU A 130 -26.49 37.89 32.58
C LEU A 130 -25.07 38.48 32.57
N ASP A 131 -24.10 37.72 33.09
CA ASP A 131 -22.69 38.05 32.92
C ASP A 131 -22.17 37.61 31.53
N VAL A 132 -22.30 38.51 30.56
CA VAL A 132 -21.80 38.32 29.19
C VAL A 132 -20.28 38.09 29.17
N LYS A 133 -19.52 38.61 30.14
CA LYS A 133 -18.06 38.39 30.20
C LYS A 133 -17.76 36.97 30.65
N GLU A 134 -18.49 36.46 31.63
CA GLU A 134 -18.38 35.07 32.08
C GLU A 134 -18.75 34.11 30.94
N ILE A 135 -19.86 34.35 30.24
CA ILE A 135 -20.28 33.54 29.08
C ILE A 135 -19.19 33.53 28.00
N ASN A 136 -18.60 34.69 27.66
CA ASN A 136 -17.52 34.76 26.69
C ASN A 136 -16.24 34.06 27.18
N SER A 137 -15.95 34.11 28.48
CA SER A 137 -14.81 33.41 29.07
C SER A 137 -14.98 31.90 28.97
N LEU A 138 -16.17 31.37 29.31
CA LEU A 138 -16.52 29.97 29.16
C LEU A 138 -16.46 29.52 27.70
N LEU A 139 -16.95 30.34 26.76
CA LEU A 139 -16.88 30.04 25.34
C LEU A 139 -15.43 29.93 24.84
N ASN A 140 -14.56 30.85 25.25
CA ASN A 140 -13.13 30.80 24.92
C ASN A 140 -12.44 29.57 25.53
N LEU A 141 -12.79 29.21 26.77
CA LEU A 141 -12.28 28.01 27.42
C LEU A 141 -12.69 26.75 26.64
N ILE A 142 -13.96 26.65 26.26
CA ILE A 142 -14.48 25.54 25.45
C ILE A 142 -13.75 25.46 24.11
N TYR A 143 -13.54 26.60 23.44
CA TYR A 143 -12.81 26.65 22.17
C TYR A 143 -11.35 26.16 22.32
N GLY A 144 -10.66 26.58 23.38
CA GLY A 144 -9.30 26.13 23.69
C GLY A 144 -9.24 24.62 23.97
N LEU A 145 -10.18 24.10 24.76
CA LEU A 145 -10.30 22.66 25.03
C LEU A 145 -10.57 21.87 23.76
N LEU A 146 -11.43 22.38 22.86
CA LEU A 146 -11.73 21.73 21.58
C LEU A 146 -10.49 21.66 20.68
N THR A 147 -9.71 22.75 20.64
CA THR A 147 -8.47 22.82 19.85
C THR A 147 -7.43 21.83 20.38
N ASN A 148 -7.21 21.80 21.69
CA ASN A 148 -6.28 20.85 22.31
C ASN A 148 -6.69 19.39 22.05
N ASN A 149 -7.99 19.09 22.10
CA ASN A 149 -8.49 17.75 21.79
C ASN A 149 -8.28 17.38 20.32
N TYR A 150 -8.43 18.35 19.40
CA TYR A 150 -8.15 18.14 17.98
C TYR A 150 -6.67 17.81 17.73
N ASP A 151 -5.76 18.55 18.36
CA ASP A 151 -4.32 18.32 18.24
C ASP A 151 -3.90 16.96 18.84
N LEU A 152 -4.46 16.61 19.98
CA LEU A 152 -4.24 15.30 20.60
C LEU A 152 -4.76 14.16 19.73
N LEU A 153 -5.92 14.33 19.09
CA LEU A 153 -6.50 13.34 18.21
C LEU A 153 -5.65 13.13 16.95
N ASN A 154 -5.15 14.22 16.34
CA ASN A 154 -4.23 14.13 15.20
C ASN A 154 -2.92 13.42 15.58
N THR A 155 -2.32 13.81 16.71
CA THR A 155 -1.09 13.15 17.20
C THR A 155 -1.32 11.65 17.43
N THR A 156 -2.49 11.30 17.97
CA THR A 156 -2.87 9.89 18.20
C THR A 156 -3.08 9.16 16.87
N HIS A 157 -3.69 9.80 15.88
CA HIS A 157 -3.88 9.24 14.55
C HIS A 157 -2.53 8.93 13.88
N ASP A 158 -1.60 9.90 13.88
CA ASP A 158 -0.27 9.73 13.29
C ASP A 158 0.50 8.58 13.96
N LEU A 159 0.43 8.48 15.30
CA LEU A 159 1.08 7.39 16.04
C LEU A 159 0.47 6.02 15.71
N ILE A 160 -0.85 5.95 15.48
CA ILE A 160 -1.53 4.71 15.08
C ILE A 160 -1.11 4.30 13.65
N GLU A 161 -1.00 5.26 12.73
CA GLU A 161 -0.51 5.02 11.37
C GLU A 161 0.93 4.48 11.39
N ASP A 162 1.83 5.11 12.15
CA ASP A 162 3.22 4.65 12.33
C ASP A 162 3.30 3.24 12.95
N MET A 163 2.45 2.97 13.95
CA MET A 163 2.36 1.66 14.58
C MET A 163 1.86 0.61 13.58
N ARG A 164 0.81 0.92 12.79
CA ARG A 164 0.28 0.03 11.75
C ARG A 164 1.38 -0.32 10.76
N ASP A 165 2.11 0.66 10.26
CA ASP A 165 3.16 0.47 9.27
C ASP A 165 4.32 -0.37 9.84
N THR A 166 4.70 -0.11 11.09
CA THR A 166 5.70 -0.91 11.81
C THR A 166 5.23 -2.37 11.99
N LEU A 167 3.97 -2.59 12.35
CA LEU A 167 3.42 -3.92 12.55
C LEU A 167 3.30 -4.68 11.22
N TYR A 168 2.91 -4.03 10.13
CA TYR A 168 2.90 -4.64 8.80
C TYR A 168 4.30 -5.03 8.34
N MET A 169 5.29 -4.15 8.52
CA MET A 169 6.67 -4.48 8.21
C MET A 169 7.17 -5.68 9.02
N ARG A 170 6.95 -5.68 10.35
CA ARG A 170 7.36 -6.80 11.22
C ARG A 170 6.65 -8.11 10.87
N THR A 171 5.35 -8.04 10.58
CA THR A 171 4.56 -9.21 10.17
C THR A 171 5.05 -9.77 8.85
N GLY A 172 5.33 -8.91 7.85
CA GLY A 172 5.93 -9.34 6.59
C GLY A 172 7.31 -9.96 6.75
N ILE A 173 8.17 -9.40 7.63
CA ILE A 173 9.45 -10.01 8.00
C ILE A 173 9.23 -11.42 8.59
N ILE A 174 8.33 -11.55 9.56
CA ILE A 174 8.06 -12.84 10.23
C ILE A 174 7.52 -13.86 9.22
N LEU A 175 6.53 -13.49 8.40
CA LEU A 175 5.94 -14.38 7.40
C LEU A 175 6.99 -14.81 6.35
N ASN A 176 7.87 -13.90 5.93
CA ASN A 176 8.97 -14.24 5.04
C ASN A 176 9.94 -15.24 5.70
N HIS A 177 10.30 -15.07 6.97
CA HIS A 177 11.20 -15.99 7.68
C HIS A 177 10.54 -17.35 8.00
N LEU A 178 9.21 -17.40 8.10
CA LEU A 178 8.46 -18.64 8.33
C LEU A 178 8.19 -19.43 7.05
N HIS A 179 8.13 -18.76 5.89
CA HIS A 179 7.89 -19.36 4.58
C HIS A 179 8.98 -18.93 3.58
N PRO A 180 10.18 -19.53 3.62
CA PRO A 180 11.13 -19.39 2.52
C PRO A 180 10.43 -19.72 1.19
N ILE A 181 10.54 -18.82 0.21
CA ILE A 181 9.91 -18.97 -1.12
C ILE A 181 10.34 -20.30 -1.75
N GLU A 182 11.61 -20.64 -1.56
CA GLU A 182 12.17 -21.95 -1.86
C GLU A 182 13.14 -22.33 -0.75
N THR A 183 13.07 -23.58 -0.28
CA THR A 183 14.10 -24.19 0.55
C THR A 183 14.82 -25.23 -0.28
N ALA A 184 16.06 -24.96 -0.65
CA ALA A 184 16.99 -26.02 -1.05
C ALA A 184 17.83 -26.37 0.17
N THR A 185 17.59 -27.53 0.77
CA THR A 185 18.61 -28.10 1.65
C THR A 185 19.71 -28.63 0.76
N ALA A 186 20.93 -28.12 0.91
CA ALA A 186 22.08 -28.66 0.23
C ALA A 186 22.93 -29.41 1.27
N PRO A 187 23.21 -30.69 1.06
CA PRO A 187 22.65 -31.53 0.03
C PRO A 187 21.31 -32.09 0.53
N ASP A 188 20.32 -32.12 -0.36
CA ASP A 188 18.96 -32.58 -0.11
C ASP A 188 18.97 -33.86 0.75
N MET A 189 18.42 -33.76 1.96
CA MET A 189 18.58 -34.78 3.02
C MET A 189 17.81 -36.08 2.74
N VAL A 190 17.05 -36.13 1.66
CA VAL A 190 16.17 -37.26 1.33
C VAL A 190 16.77 -38.14 0.21
N SER A 191 17.69 -37.58 -0.59
CA SER A 191 18.23 -38.19 -1.80
C SER A 191 19.67 -38.71 -1.60
N ARG A 192 20.03 -39.83 -2.24
CA ARG A 192 21.40 -40.38 -2.16
C ARG A 192 22.33 -39.68 -3.13
N ARG A 193 23.62 -39.65 -2.75
CA ARG A 193 24.70 -39.07 -3.55
C ARG A 193 25.73 -40.10 -3.89
N GLY A 194 26.22 -40.06 -5.12
CA GLY A 194 27.31 -40.89 -5.62
C GLY A 194 28.35 -40.05 -6.34
N ALA A 195 29.53 -40.62 -6.56
CA ALA A 195 30.53 -40.01 -7.43
C ALA A 195 31.27 -41.05 -8.25
N ILE A 196 31.80 -40.56 -9.36
CA ILE A 196 32.79 -41.26 -10.14
C ILE A 196 33.85 -40.26 -10.57
N THR A 197 35.12 -40.56 -10.31
CA THR A 197 36.27 -39.75 -10.70
C THR A 197 37.05 -40.51 -11.76
N PHE A 198 37.10 -39.97 -12.98
CA PHE A 198 37.75 -40.62 -14.10
C PHE A 198 39.23 -40.29 -14.15
N THR A 199 40.07 -41.30 -14.43
CA THR A 199 41.50 -41.11 -14.71
C THR A 199 41.84 -41.41 -16.17
N SER A 200 41.07 -42.26 -16.84
CA SER A 200 41.12 -42.42 -18.30
C SER A 200 39.79 -42.85 -18.89
N ILE A 201 39.53 -42.43 -20.13
CA ILE A 201 38.33 -42.80 -20.91
C ILE A 201 38.80 -43.16 -22.32
N ASN A 202 38.45 -44.36 -22.78
CA ASN A 202 38.74 -44.86 -24.12
C ASN A 202 37.46 -45.18 -24.88
N SER A 203 37.56 -45.26 -26.21
CA SER A 203 36.45 -45.69 -27.06
C SER A 203 35.99 -47.10 -26.67
N GLY A 204 34.68 -47.30 -26.58
CA GLY A 204 34.06 -48.55 -26.14
C GLY A 204 33.93 -48.70 -24.62
N ASN A 205 34.55 -47.83 -23.81
CA ASN A 205 34.23 -47.79 -22.39
C ASN A 205 32.79 -47.34 -22.17
N ASN A 206 32.24 -47.65 -21.01
CA ASN A 206 30.90 -47.27 -20.61
C ASN A 206 30.79 -46.90 -19.13
N LEU A 207 29.71 -46.20 -18.82
CA LEU A 207 29.19 -45.90 -17.49
C LEU A 207 27.74 -46.38 -17.47
N VAL A 208 27.39 -47.22 -16.49
CA VAL A 208 26.02 -47.68 -16.27
C VAL A 208 25.48 -47.01 -15.02
N ILE A 209 24.32 -46.34 -15.16
CA ILE A 209 23.59 -45.75 -14.04
C ILE A 209 22.15 -46.25 -14.08
N GLY A 210 21.78 -47.06 -13.11
CA GLY A 210 20.49 -47.74 -13.08
C GLY A 210 20.31 -48.62 -14.33
N THR A 211 19.33 -48.28 -15.17
CA THR A 211 19.02 -49.00 -16.41
C THR A 211 19.65 -48.39 -17.67
N VAL A 212 20.31 -47.24 -17.56
CA VAL A 212 20.85 -46.50 -18.71
C VAL A 212 22.34 -46.75 -18.85
N THR A 213 22.79 -47.08 -20.06
CA THR A 213 24.21 -47.28 -20.37
C THR A 213 24.74 -46.15 -21.24
N TYR A 214 25.71 -45.39 -20.73
CA TYR A 214 26.44 -44.36 -21.46
C TYR A 214 27.71 -44.96 -22.03
N THR A 215 27.85 -45.02 -23.35
CA THR A 215 29.02 -45.55 -24.04
C THR A 215 29.84 -44.43 -24.65
N PHE A 216 31.15 -44.42 -24.39
CA PHE A 216 32.08 -43.46 -24.99
C PHE A 216 32.50 -43.93 -26.37
N VAL A 217 32.39 -43.06 -27.37
CA VAL A 217 32.67 -43.40 -28.78
C VAL A 217 33.52 -42.32 -29.44
N THR A 218 34.25 -42.69 -30.50
CA THR A 218 34.97 -41.74 -31.37
C THR A 218 34.15 -41.26 -32.57
N ALA A 219 33.01 -41.90 -32.83
CA ALA A 219 32.03 -41.49 -33.82
C ALA A 219 30.62 -41.88 -33.33
N LEU A 220 29.65 -41.00 -33.51
CA LEU A 220 28.27 -41.23 -33.12
C LEU A 220 27.57 -42.16 -34.14
N GLY A 221 26.68 -43.02 -33.65
CA GLY A 221 25.89 -43.95 -34.46
C GLY A 221 24.44 -44.02 -33.98
N SER A 222 23.83 -45.21 -34.08
CA SER A 222 22.45 -45.46 -33.65
C SER A 222 22.44 -46.40 -32.43
N PRO A 223 22.50 -45.87 -31.19
CA PRO A 223 22.46 -46.68 -29.98
C PRO A 223 21.13 -47.42 -29.82
N ALA A 224 21.20 -48.61 -29.22
CA ALA A 224 20.03 -49.41 -28.84
C ALA A 224 19.19 -48.71 -27.75
N ALA A 225 17.99 -49.26 -27.47
CA ALA A 225 17.13 -48.75 -26.42
C ALA A 225 17.86 -48.66 -25.06
N ASN A 226 17.59 -47.61 -24.29
CA ASN A 226 18.25 -47.30 -23.00
C ASN A 226 19.78 -47.10 -23.06
N ASN A 227 20.37 -47.00 -24.25
CA ASN A 227 21.77 -46.66 -24.42
C ASN A 227 21.93 -45.23 -24.91
N VAL A 228 22.97 -44.56 -24.43
CA VAL A 228 23.37 -43.23 -24.85
C VAL A 228 24.81 -43.31 -25.32
N GLN A 229 25.11 -42.73 -26.48
CA GLN A 229 26.47 -42.55 -26.95
C GLN A 229 26.94 -41.14 -26.65
N VAL A 230 28.14 -41.03 -26.08
CA VAL A 230 28.81 -39.77 -25.79
C VAL A 230 30.11 -39.73 -26.58
N LEU A 231 30.25 -38.73 -27.45
CA LEU A 231 31.46 -38.54 -28.24
C LEU A 231 32.63 -38.14 -27.33
N ILE A 232 33.75 -38.85 -27.44
CA ILE A 232 34.99 -38.52 -26.73
C ILE A 232 35.50 -37.17 -27.22
N GLN A 233 35.81 -36.29 -26.28
CA GLN A 233 36.28 -34.94 -26.54
C GLN A 233 37.82 -34.89 -26.51
N GLY A 234 38.41 -33.75 -26.89
CA GLY A 234 39.87 -33.59 -26.95
C GLY A 234 40.62 -33.80 -25.63
N ASN A 235 39.91 -33.83 -24.49
CA ASN A 235 40.48 -34.21 -23.19
C ASN A 235 39.41 -34.84 -22.28
N ILE A 236 39.88 -35.46 -21.20
CA ILE A 236 39.03 -36.14 -20.21
C ILE A 236 38.02 -35.17 -19.57
N ARG A 237 38.44 -33.94 -19.22
CA ARG A 237 37.58 -32.90 -18.64
C ARG A 237 36.36 -32.64 -19.49
N ASN A 238 36.56 -32.33 -20.77
CA ASN A 238 35.49 -32.01 -21.70
C ASN A 238 34.60 -33.24 -21.95
N THR A 239 35.18 -34.44 -21.95
CA THR A 239 34.42 -35.69 -22.09
C THR A 239 33.50 -35.92 -20.88
N VAL A 240 34.00 -35.72 -19.65
CA VAL A 240 33.19 -35.87 -18.43
C VAL A 240 32.12 -34.77 -18.32
N LYS A 241 32.42 -33.53 -18.73
CA LYS A 241 31.41 -32.46 -18.87
C LYS A 241 30.29 -32.88 -19.82
N LYS A 242 30.65 -33.42 -20.99
CA LYS A 242 29.68 -33.88 -21.98
C LYS A 242 28.84 -35.06 -21.47
N LEU A 243 29.45 -35.94 -20.69
CA LEU A 243 28.73 -37.01 -20.00
C LEU A 243 27.73 -36.48 -18.97
N ALA A 244 28.08 -35.45 -18.19
CA ALA A 244 27.15 -34.81 -17.26
C ALA A 244 25.95 -34.18 -17.98
N GLU A 245 26.19 -33.55 -19.13
CA GLU A 245 25.13 -33.03 -20.01
C GLU A 245 24.24 -34.16 -20.55
N ALA A 246 24.82 -35.28 -20.96
CA ALA A 246 24.10 -36.46 -21.43
C ALA A 246 23.19 -37.07 -20.33
N ILE A 247 23.68 -37.17 -19.10
CA ILE A 247 22.89 -37.66 -17.96
C ILE A 247 21.72 -36.71 -17.65
N ARG A 248 21.93 -35.39 -17.77
CA ARG A 248 20.88 -34.38 -17.58
C ARG A 248 19.90 -34.29 -18.75
N GLY A 249 20.18 -34.93 -19.88
CA GLY A 249 19.35 -34.88 -21.07
C GLY A 249 19.43 -33.55 -21.83
N ILE A 250 20.56 -32.83 -21.73
CA ILE A 250 20.78 -31.62 -22.53
C ILE A 250 20.91 -32.02 -24.00
N GLN A 251 20.23 -31.29 -24.89
CA GLN A 251 20.27 -31.54 -26.32
C GLN A 251 21.57 -31.03 -26.93
N ASP A 252 22.43 -31.95 -27.33
CA ASP A 252 23.65 -31.70 -28.10
C ASP A 252 23.83 -32.83 -29.12
N ILE A 253 23.12 -32.72 -30.24
CA ILE A 253 23.11 -33.76 -31.28
C ILE A 253 24.46 -33.97 -31.97
N ALA A 254 25.41 -33.03 -31.81
CA ALA A 254 26.74 -33.16 -32.38
C ALA A 254 27.65 -34.06 -31.53
N ASN A 255 27.34 -34.22 -30.24
CA ASN A 255 28.19 -34.94 -29.29
C ASN A 255 27.46 -36.05 -28.52
N ILE A 256 26.14 -36.10 -28.55
CA ILE A 256 25.32 -37.03 -27.77
C ILE A 256 24.22 -37.60 -28.67
N VAL A 257 24.09 -38.93 -28.70
CA VAL A 257 22.95 -39.61 -29.32
C VAL A 257 22.26 -40.50 -28.30
N TYR A 258 20.95 -40.34 -28.18
CA TYR A 258 20.11 -41.15 -27.32
C TYR A 258 19.41 -42.24 -28.13
N GLY A 259 19.46 -43.47 -27.64
CA GLY A 259 18.66 -44.56 -28.16
C GLY A 259 17.19 -44.40 -27.77
N SER A 260 16.31 -45.23 -28.33
CA SER A 260 14.89 -45.19 -27.97
C SER A 260 14.68 -45.38 -26.46
N GLY A 261 13.82 -44.56 -25.85
CA GLY A 261 13.55 -44.59 -24.41
C GLY A 261 14.64 -43.98 -23.52
N ALA A 262 15.79 -43.59 -24.07
CA ALA A 262 16.79 -42.80 -23.34
C ALA A 262 16.44 -41.30 -23.47
N SER A 263 15.90 -40.70 -22.41
CA SER A 263 15.80 -39.25 -22.23
C SER A 263 16.61 -38.87 -20.97
N PRO A 264 16.55 -37.65 -20.36
CA PRO A 264 17.29 -37.37 -19.12
C PRO A 264 17.23 -38.57 -18.17
N ASN A 265 18.36 -38.94 -17.54
CA ASN A 265 18.41 -40.16 -16.74
C ASN A 265 17.26 -40.16 -15.72
N PRO A 266 16.40 -41.19 -15.71
CA PRO A 266 15.19 -41.16 -14.90
C PRO A 266 15.50 -41.31 -13.41
N ALA A 267 16.64 -41.92 -13.06
CA ALA A 267 16.99 -42.23 -11.68
C ALA A 267 17.85 -41.15 -11.02
N CYS A 268 18.68 -40.41 -11.78
CA CYS A 268 19.58 -39.43 -11.21
C CYS A 268 19.79 -38.19 -12.11
N THR A 269 20.44 -37.18 -11.56
CA THR A 269 21.07 -36.08 -12.28
C THR A 269 22.58 -36.11 -12.00
N ALA A 270 23.37 -35.48 -12.87
CA ALA A 270 24.83 -35.43 -12.74
C ALA A 270 25.36 -34.04 -13.04
N TYR A 271 26.38 -33.65 -12.29
CA TYR A 271 27.11 -32.41 -12.49
C TYR A 271 28.60 -32.70 -12.50
N TRP A 272 29.32 -32.07 -13.42
CA TRP A 272 30.77 -32.13 -13.43
C TRP A 272 31.35 -31.14 -12.42
N THR A 273 32.43 -31.53 -11.74
CA THR A 273 33.27 -30.63 -10.96
C THR A 273 34.71 -31.14 -10.96
N SER A 274 35.68 -30.23 -10.96
CA SER A 274 37.10 -30.56 -10.76
C SER A 274 37.61 -30.29 -9.35
N ARG A 275 36.76 -29.73 -8.49
CA ARG A 275 37.08 -29.32 -7.12
C ARG A 275 36.80 -30.44 -6.13
N ILE A 276 37.37 -30.31 -4.94
CA ILE A 276 37.17 -31.27 -3.84
C ILE A 276 35.70 -31.23 -3.43
N PHE A 277 35.08 -32.34 -3.06
CA PHE A 277 33.73 -32.36 -2.50
C PHE A 277 33.55 -33.59 -1.61
N SER A 278 32.42 -33.72 -0.92
CA SER A 278 32.19 -34.87 -0.05
C SER A 278 30.89 -35.61 -0.35
N ILE A 279 30.94 -36.92 -0.15
CA ILE A 279 29.81 -37.83 -0.20
C ILE A 279 29.80 -38.61 1.11
N GLY A 280 28.91 -38.21 2.02
CA GLY A 280 28.93 -38.70 3.39
C GLY A 280 30.26 -38.39 4.07
N ASP A 281 30.86 -39.42 4.65
CA ASP A 281 32.13 -39.33 5.36
C ASP A 281 33.36 -39.35 4.43
N ILE A 282 33.15 -39.50 3.12
CA ILE A 282 34.23 -39.62 2.14
C ILE A 282 34.48 -38.27 1.45
N THR A 283 35.69 -37.77 1.59
CA THR A 283 36.19 -36.63 0.80
C THR A 283 36.68 -37.12 -0.56
N ILE A 284 36.09 -36.59 -1.62
CA ILE A 284 36.51 -36.81 -3.01
C ILE A 284 37.59 -35.77 -3.36
N PRO A 285 38.81 -36.20 -3.73
CA PRO A 285 39.89 -35.28 -4.13
C PRO A 285 39.55 -34.50 -5.41
N SER A 286 40.32 -33.44 -5.67
CA SER A 286 40.24 -32.73 -6.96
C SER A 286 40.58 -33.67 -8.11
N GLY A 287 39.78 -33.62 -9.17
CA GLY A 287 39.92 -34.48 -10.34
C GLY A 287 38.66 -34.43 -11.20
N GLU A 288 38.69 -35.03 -12.38
CA GLU A 288 37.56 -34.97 -13.32
C GLU A 288 36.42 -35.89 -12.86
N SER A 289 35.53 -35.32 -12.06
CA SER A 289 34.54 -36.07 -11.30
C SER A 289 33.12 -35.70 -11.71
N LEU A 290 32.23 -36.69 -11.62
CA LEU A 290 30.79 -36.46 -11.58
C LEU A 290 30.30 -36.49 -10.14
N PHE A 291 29.59 -35.45 -9.75
CA PHE A 291 28.70 -35.44 -8.60
C PHE A 291 27.32 -35.92 -9.06
N LEU A 292 26.86 -37.05 -8.52
CA LEU A 292 25.60 -37.68 -8.89
C LEU A 292 24.59 -37.50 -7.76
N LEU A 293 23.38 -37.07 -8.11
CA LEU A 293 22.26 -36.93 -7.19
C LEU A 293 21.09 -37.77 -7.66
N GLU A 294 20.65 -38.70 -6.83
CA GLU A 294 19.45 -39.49 -7.10
C GLU A 294 18.20 -38.59 -7.09
N ARG A 295 17.28 -38.79 -8.04
CA ARG A 295 16.04 -38.00 -8.15
C ARG A 295 14.94 -38.50 -7.21
N ALA A 296 14.96 -39.79 -6.89
CA ALA A 296 13.94 -40.40 -6.05
C ALA A 296 14.19 -40.07 -4.58
N GLU A 297 13.31 -39.28 -4.00
CA GLU A 297 13.27 -39.04 -2.56
C GLU A 297 13.06 -40.35 -1.82
N ASN A 298 13.80 -40.56 -0.73
CA ASN A 298 13.65 -41.70 0.18
C ASN A 298 13.91 -43.09 -0.43
N ALA A 299 14.46 -43.20 -1.64
CA ALA A 299 14.77 -44.49 -2.26
C ALA A 299 15.61 -45.39 -1.34
N THR A 300 15.17 -46.64 -1.17
CA THR A 300 15.82 -47.64 -0.31
C THR A 300 16.58 -48.69 -1.13
N SER A 301 16.15 -48.99 -2.36
CA SER A 301 16.82 -49.93 -3.26
C SER A 301 18.12 -49.32 -3.80
N PRO A 302 19.29 -49.98 -3.74
CA PRO A 302 20.54 -49.47 -4.30
C PRO A 302 20.42 -49.06 -5.78
N LEU A 303 20.90 -47.87 -6.11
CA LEU A 303 21.05 -47.44 -7.51
C LEU A 303 22.42 -47.91 -8.02
N THR A 304 22.41 -48.79 -9.01
CA THR A 304 23.65 -49.33 -9.61
C THR A 304 24.45 -48.23 -10.29
N LEU A 305 25.74 -48.17 -9.97
CA LEU A 305 26.73 -47.30 -10.58
C LEU A 305 27.98 -48.11 -10.88
N THR A 306 28.24 -48.39 -12.17
CA THR A 306 29.42 -49.15 -12.60
C THR A 306 30.03 -48.53 -13.84
N SER A 307 31.33 -48.75 -14.06
CA SER A 307 32.01 -48.28 -15.27
C SER A 307 33.07 -49.27 -15.70
N THR A 308 33.27 -49.37 -17.01
CA THR A 308 34.41 -50.07 -17.61
C THR A 308 35.58 -49.13 -17.93
N ALA A 309 35.39 -47.81 -17.79
CA ALA A 309 36.48 -46.83 -17.82
C ALA A 309 37.30 -46.91 -16.52
N THR A 310 38.57 -46.51 -16.59
CA THR A 310 39.40 -46.44 -15.37
C THR A 310 38.93 -45.26 -14.53
N ALA A 311 38.27 -45.57 -13.43
CA ALA A 311 37.68 -44.58 -12.53
C ALA A 311 37.57 -45.11 -11.10
N THR A 312 37.58 -44.18 -10.14
CA THR A 312 37.24 -44.48 -8.75
C THR A 312 35.74 -44.21 -8.55
N ILE A 313 35.00 -45.25 -8.16
CA ILE A 313 33.55 -45.17 -7.96
C ILE A 313 33.25 -45.11 -6.46
N ASN A 314 32.45 -44.11 -6.07
CA ASN A 314 31.87 -43.99 -4.75
C ASN A 314 30.36 -44.20 -4.91
N ALA A 315 29.88 -45.33 -4.40
CA ALA A 315 28.49 -45.74 -4.54
C ALA A 315 27.51 -44.73 -3.92
N PHE A 316 26.26 -44.78 -4.37
CA PHE A 316 25.19 -43.94 -3.82
C PHE A 316 25.02 -44.20 -2.32
N THR A 317 25.29 -43.19 -1.50
CA THR A 317 25.10 -43.23 -0.05
C THR A 317 24.21 -42.08 0.41
N ARG A 318 23.50 -42.31 1.53
CA ARG A 318 22.67 -41.29 2.18
C ARG A 318 23.52 -40.63 3.26
N ALA A 319 23.57 -39.30 3.25
CA ALA A 319 24.28 -38.53 4.26
C ALA A 319 23.51 -37.27 4.61
N SER A 320 23.46 -36.91 5.89
CA SER A 320 22.78 -35.72 6.39
C SER A 320 23.69 -34.48 6.48
N TYR A 321 24.96 -34.63 6.11
CA TYR A 321 26.00 -33.61 6.22
C TYR A 321 27.02 -33.72 5.08
N LEU A 322 27.88 -32.70 5.00
CA LEU A 322 29.09 -32.63 4.20
C LEU A 322 30.28 -32.55 5.14
N ARG A 323 31.17 -33.55 5.09
CA ARG A 323 32.41 -33.52 5.87
C ARG A 323 33.46 -32.66 5.17
N TYR A 324 33.98 -31.66 5.86
CA TYR A 324 35.15 -30.88 5.46
C TYR A 324 36.34 -31.34 6.31
N VAL A 325 37.29 -32.03 5.69
CA VAL A 325 38.53 -32.43 6.38
C VAL A 325 39.49 -31.25 6.33
N LEU A 326 39.96 -30.82 7.50
CA LEU A 326 40.88 -29.72 7.62
C LEU A 326 42.23 -30.18 7.08
N SER A 327 42.67 -29.56 5.99
CA SER A 327 44.06 -29.68 5.54
C SER A 327 44.92 -28.89 6.51
N GLY A 328 45.29 -29.51 7.63
CA GLY A 328 46.09 -28.90 8.68
C GLY A 328 47.38 -28.26 8.14
N ASN A 329 47.84 -27.23 8.85
CA ASN A 329 49.09 -26.51 8.61
C ASN A 329 50.29 -27.46 8.46
N ALA A 330 50.66 -27.80 7.23
CA ALA A 330 51.91 -28.48 6.95
C ALA A 330 52.99 -27.42 6.70
N THR A 331 53.67 -27.05 7.79
CA THR A 331 54.98 -26.36 7.84
C THR A 331 55.02 -24.89 7.42
N GLY A 332 54.92 -24.00 8.41
CA GLY A 332 55.43 -22.63 8.35
C GLY A 332 56.02 -22.21 9.70
N THR A 333 57.34 -22.07 9.78
CA THR A 333 58.08 -21.53 10.94
C THR A 333 57.95 -20.01 11.03
N GLY A 334 56.73 -19.54 11.24
CA GLY A 334 56.42 -18.13 11.45
C GLY A 334 55.02 -18.04 12.01
N GLY A 335 54.89 -17.88 13.32
CA GLY A 335 53.59 -17.71 13.95
C GLY A 335 52.81 -16.58 13.29
N ILE A 336 51.58 -16.89 12.87
CA ILE A 336 50.34 -16.10 12.65
C ILE A 336 49.42 -17.08 11.88
N ASN A 337 48.59 -17.88 12.58
CA ASN A 337 47.92 -19.05 11.99
C ASN A 337 46.45 -18.77 11.61
N SER A 338 46.17 -18.74 10.31
CA SER A 338 44.93 -19.26 9.68
C SER A 338 45.24 -19.53 8.20
N VAL A 339 45.82 -20.70 7.90
CA VAL A 339 45.97 -21.15 6.50
C VAL A 339 44.63 -21.74 6.10
N ARG A 340 43.93 -21.06 5.19
CA ARG A 340 42.65 -21.52 4.66
C ARG A 340 42.84 -22.81 3.87
N GLY A 341 42.01 -23.81 4.17
CA GLY A 341 41.98 -25.07 3.46
C GLY A 341 41.52 -24.93 2.01
N PRO A 342 41.60 -26.01 1.22
CA PRO A 342 41.25 -25.97 -0.19
C PRO A 342 39.77 -25.63 -0.41
N LEU A 343 39.45 -25.12 -1.59
CA LEU A 343 38.06 -24.92 -1.99
C LEU A 343 37.37 -26.27 -2.19
N GLN A 344 36.32 -26.48 -1.41
CA GLN A 344 35.43 -27.63 -1.51
C GLN A 344 34.10 -27.19 -2.14
N THR A 345 33.63 -27.92 -3.13
CA THR A 345 32.35 -27.72 -3.79
C THR A 345 31.21 -28.08 -2.85
N LEU A 346 30.28 -27.15 -2.68
CA LEU A 346 28.99 -27.37 -2.07
C LEU A 346 27.94 -27.68 -3.15
N LEU A 347 27.91 -26.84 -4.18
CA LEU A 347 27.03 -26.96 -5.33
C LEU A 347 27.87 -26.81 -6.61
N PRO A 348 27.97 -27.85 -7.45
CA PRO A 348 28.71 -27.76 -8.71
C PRO A 348 28.20 -26.68 -9.66
N ILE A 349 29.03 -26.25 -10.62
CA ILE A 349 28.60 -25.32 -11.66
C ILE A 349 27.39 -25.87 -12.41
N GLY A 350 26.35 -25.05 -12.54
CA GLY A 350 25.13 -25.44 -13.23
C GLY A 350 24.30 -26.48 -12.47
N SER A 351 24.62 -26.74 -11.19
CA SER A 351 23.74 -27.49 -10.29
C SER A 351 22.61 -26.64 -9.70
N VAL A 352 22.57 -25.35 -10.02
CA VAL A 352 21.48 -24.45 -9.62
C VAL A 352 20.23 -24.77 -10.44
N VAL A 353 19.58 -25.86 -10.07
CA VAL A 353 18.14 -26.04 -10.19
C VAL A 353 17.66 -26.14 -8.75
N ILE A 354 17.37 -25.00 -8.14
CA ILE A 354 16.67 -24.97 -6.85
C ILE A 354 15.24 -25.43 -7.18
N GLY A 355 14.76 -26.48 -6.53
CA GLY A 355 13.40 -26.99 -6.74
C GLY A 355 12.37 -25.88 -6.50
N GLY A 356 11.47 -25.69 -7.48
CA GLY A 356 10.46 -24.61 -7.51
C GLY A 356 10.31 -23.90 -8.87
N GLN A 357 11.24 -24.10 -9.81
CA GLN A 357 11.26 -23.42 -11.13
C GLN A 357 10.31 -23.95 -12.22
N ASP A 358 9.28 -24.73 -11.87
CA ASP A 358 8.11 -24.81 -12.76
C ASP A 358 7.24 -23.53 -12.65
N GLY A 359 7.65 -22.55 -11.82
CA GLY A 359 7.11 -21.19 -11.75
C GLY A 359 8.14 -20.11 -12.06
N LEU A 360 7.68 -18.99 -12.65
CA LEU A 360 8.47 -17.76 -12.78
C LEU A 360 8.86 -17.26 -11.38
N LEU A 361 10.15 -17.32 -11.04
CA LEU A 361 10.68 -16.63 -9.86
C LEU A 361 10.35 -15.14 -9.97
N TYR A 362 9.84 -14.55 -8.89
CA TYR A 362 9.53 -13.12 -8.85
C TYR A 362 10.81 -12.30 -9.15
N PRO A 363 10.77 -11.27 -10.02
CA PRO A 363 11.95 -10.55 -10.49
C PRO A 363 12.46 -9.52 -9.47
N THR A 364 12.58 -9.90 -8.20
CA THR A 364 13.17 -9.07 -7.14
C THR A 364 14.57 -9.57 -6.77
N ALA A 365 15.32 -8.74 -6.05
CA ALA A 365 16.56 -9.17 -5.42
C ALA A 365 16.22 -10.15 -4.28
N TYR A 366 17.02 -11.21 -4.12
CA TYR A 366 16.84 -12.19 -3.05
C TYR A 366 18.01 -12.19 -2.08
N ASP A 367 17.70 -12.17 -0.79
CA ASP A 367 18.61 -12.47 0.30
C ASP A 367 18.60 -13.97 0.53
N CYS A 368 19.77 -14.58 0.39
CA CYS A 368 19.97 -15.95 0.83
C CYS A 368 20.37 -15.93 2.31
N HIS A 369 19.61 -16.60 3.18
CA HIS A 369 20.18 -17.03 4.46
C HIS A 369 20.71 -18.44 4.29
N LEU A 370 22.00 -18.55 4.53
CA LEU A 370 22.62 -19.83 4.77
C LEU A 370 22.61 -20.08 6.28
N VAL A 371 21.98 -21.17 6.71
CA VAL A 371 22.14 -21.69 8.07
C VAL A 371 23.02 -22.92 7.96
N THR A 372 24.19 -22.86 8.58
CA THR A 372 25.12 -23.99 8.64
C THR A 372 25.21 -24.50 10.07
N LEU A 373 24.82 -25.76 10.31
CA LEU A 373 25.18 -26.47 11.53
C LEU A 373 26.58 -27.06 11.31
N CYS A 374 27.57 -26.57 12.04
CA CYS A 374 28.92 -27.16 12.07
C CYS A 374 29.06 -28.04 13.30
N ARG A 375 29.45 -29.30 13.13
CA ARG A 375 29.95 -30.18 14.19
C ARG A 375 31.44 -30.37 14.01
N GLN A 376 32.23 -29.97 15.01
CA GLN A 376 33.68 -30.02 14.97
C GLN A 376 34.24 -31.27 15.65
N SER A 377 35.34 -31.81 15.12
CA SER A 377 36.07 -32.92 15.74
C SER A 377 37.07 -32.48 16.82
N ASP A 378 37.33 -31.18 16.92
CA ASP A 378 38.28 -30.57 17.85
C ASP A 378 37.76 -29.20 18.36
N THR A 379 38.56 -28.52 19.18
CA THR A 379 38.22 -27.23 19.82
C THR A 379 38.97 -26.05 19.20
N SER A 380 39.55 -26.21 18.01
CA SER A 380 40.27 -25.13 17.34
C SER A 380 39.28 -24.13 16.73
N GLU A 381 39.65 -22.86 16.63
CA GLU A 381 38.80 -21.84 16.03
C GLU A 381 38.74 -22.02 14.51
N LYS A 382 37.53 -21.98 13.92
CA LYS A 382 37.32 -22.07 12.47
C LYS A 382 36.65 -20.82 11.93
N GLU A 383 36.95 -20.51 10.67
CA GLU A 383 36.24 -19.50 9.90
C GLU A 383 35.81 -20.09 8.55
N LEU A 384 34.59 -19.83 8.12
CA LEU A 384 34.07 -20.31 6.84
C LEU A 384 33.99 -19.14 5.86
N ASP A 385 34.64 -19.28 4.71
CA ASP A 385 34.48 -18.38 3.57
C ASP A 385 33.68 -19.07 2.47
N LEU A 386 32.67 -18.37 1.95
CA LEU A 386 31.89 -18.82 0.80
C LEU A 386 32.36 -18.10 -0.46
N TYR A 387 32.48 -18.88 -1.53
CA TYR A 387 32.90 -18.42 -2.83
C TYR A 387 31.93 -18.87 -3.91
N ILE A 388 31.80 -18.06 -4.95
CA ILE A 388 31.17 -18.44 -6.21
C ILE A 388 32.21 -18.47 -7.33
N SER A 389 32.00 -19.36 -8.28
CA SER A 389 32.81 -19.44 -9.51
C SER A 389 31.99 -20.05 -10.64
N ASN A 390 32.13 -19.52 -11.85
CA ASN A 390 31.52 -20.03 -13.08
C ASN A 390 32.48 -20.84 -13.95
N ASP A 391 33.76 -20.88 -13.60
CA ASP A 391 34.82 -21.51 -14.39
C ASP A 391 35.73 -22.46 -13.58
N GLU A 392 35.56 -22.51 -12.25
CA GLU A 392 36.45 -23.19 -11.30
C GLU A 392 37.90 -22.69 -11.36
N VAL A 393 38.14 -21.47 -11.83
CA VAL A 393 39.46 -20.81 -11.89
C VAL A 393 39.44 -19.53 -11.07
N ASN A 394 38.44 -18.68 -11.31
CA ASN A 394 38.25 -17.42 -10.63
C ASN A 394 37.18 -17.59 -9.54
N PHE A 395 37.57 -17.31 -8.29
CA PHE A 395 36.68 -17.46 -7.13
C PHE A 395 36.44 -16.10 -6.50
N THR A 396 35.17 -15.71 -6.42
CA THR A 396 34.74 -14.48 -5.76
C THR A 396 34.18 -14.82 -4.40
N ARG A 397 34.82 -14.32 -3.33
CA ARG A 397 34.27 -14.48 -1.97
C ARG A 397 33.01 -13.64 -1.84
N ILE A 398 31.93 -14.26 -1.41
CA ILE A 398 30.62 -13.61 -1.22
C ILE A 398 30.24 -13.44 0.25
N SER A 399 30.82 -14.25 1.14
CA SER A 399 30.54 -14.16 2.57
C SER A 399 31.69 -14.77 3.39
N ARG A 400 31.78 -14.34 4.65
CA ARG A 400 32.68 -14.86 5.67
C ARG A 400 31.93 -14.97 6.99
N SER A 401 32.06 -16.10 7.67
CA SER A 401 31.50 -16.28 9.01
C SER A 401 32.29 -15.49 10.06
N THR A 402 31.63 -15.17 11.18
CA THR A 402 32.37 -14.94 12.42
C THR A 402 33.12 -16.24 12.80
N PRO A 403 34.26 -16.14 13.48
CA PRO A 403 34.96 -17.33 13.95
C PRO A 403 34.06 -18.18 14.88
N ILE A 404 34.21 -19.50 14.78
CA ILE A 404 33.46 -20.51 15.53
C ILE A 404 34.43 -21.38 16.33
N GLY A 405 34.05 -21.80 17.54
CA GLY A 405 34.81 -22.81 18.30
C GLY A 405 35.81 -22.32 19.34
N ALA A 406 35.82 -21.03 19.71
CA ALA A 406 36.70 -20.50 20.77
C ALA A 406 36.35 -20.97 22.21
N ASP A 407 35.37 -21.85 22.40
CA ASP A 407 34.99 -22.34 23.73
C ASP A 407 35.72 -23.64 24.07
N SER A 408 36.70 -23.52 24.97
CA SER A 408 37.56 -24.58 25.49
C SER A 408 36.84 -25.73 26.21
N SER A 409 35.51 -25.69 26.35
CA SER A 409 34.79 -26.55 27.27
C SER A 409 34.13 -27.80 26.69
N ASN A 410 33.96 -27.99 25.37
CA ASN A 410 33.52 -29.26 24.78
C ASN A 410 33.69 -29.34 23.25
N ALA A 411 34.23 -30.46 22.74
CA ALA A 411 34.12 -30.84 21.33
C ALA A 411 32.66 -31.25 21.01
N GLY A 412 32.07 -30.68 19.96
CA GLY A 412 30.68 -30.98 19.55
C GLY A 412 29.69 -29.81 19.62
N LEU A 413 30.18 -28.56 19.67
CA LEU A 413 29.34 -27.37 19.55
C LEU A 413 28.60 -27.39 18.20
N HIS A 414 27.27 -27.45 18.25
CA HIS A 414 26.43 -27.11 17.10
C HIS A 414 26.31 -25.59 17.09
N ILE A 415 26.93 -24.96 16.12
CA ILE A 415 26.88 -23.51 15.96
C ILE A 415 26.11 -23.21 14.69
N ASP A 416 25.07 -22.40 14.81
CA ASP A 416 24.35 -21.85 13.67
C ASP A 416 25.17 -20.71 13.08
N ILE A 417 25.62 -20.91 11.85
CA ILE A 417 26.32 -19.86 11.11
C ILE A 417 25.33 -19.28 10.12
N GLN A 418 24.90 -18.05 10.38
CA GLN A 418 24.05 -17.29 9.49
C GLN A 418 24.93 -16.48 8.53
N LEU A 419 24.90 -16.82 7.24
CA LEU A 419 25.54 -16.04 6.19
C LEU A 419 24.46 -15.43 5.32
N ARG A 420 24.44 -14.09 5.26
CA ARG A 420 23.65 -13.34 4.29
C ARG A 420 24.49 -13.12 3.03
N GLN A 421 23.89 -13.40 1.89
CA GLN A 421 24.51 -13.27 0.58
C GLN A 421 23.45 -13.09 -0.50
N SER A 422 23.82 -12.48 -1.62
CA SER A 422 22.98 -12.49 -2.81
C SER A 422 22.79 -13.92 -3.34
N ARG A 423 21.67 -14.16 -4.02
CA ARG A 423 21.40 -15.41 -4.74
C ARG A 423 22.62 -15.86 -5.58
N VAL A 424 22.90 -17.17 -5.59
CA VAL A 424 23.93 -17.76 -6.47
C VAL A 424 23.45 -17.62 -7.92
N PRO A 425 24.16 -16.91 -8.80
CA PRO A 425 23.70 -16.72 -10.18
C PRO A 425 23.64 -18.03 -10.95
N SER A 426 22.77 -18.10 -11.97
CA SER A 426 22.75 -19.23 -12.90
C SER A 426 24.11 -19.40 -13.56
N GLY A 427 24.57 -20.65 -13.71
CA GLY A 427 25.88 -20.97 -14.27
C GLY A 427 27.06 -20.80 -13.30
N TYR A 428 26.82 -20.47 -12.03
CA TYR A 428 27.84 -20.47 -10.99
C TYR A 428 27.71 -21.71 -10.07
N GLY A 429 28.83 -22.19 -9.58
CA GLY A 429 28.90 -23.13 -8.46
C GLY A 429 29.12 -22.39 -7.14
N LEU A 430 28.76 -23.03 -6.03
CA LEU A 430 29.00 -22.56 -4.66
C LEU A 430 30.10 -23.42 -4.02
N TYR A 431 31.06 -22.74 -3.41
CA TYR A 431 32.24 -23.36 -2.81
C TYR A 431 32.47 -22.82 -1.40
N ILE A 432 33.14 -23.62 -0.58
CA ILE A 432 33.55 -23.27 0.76
C ILE A 432 35.06 -23.46 0.92
N SER A 433 35.69 -22.57 1.68
CA SER A 433 37.02 -22.78 2.22
C SER A 433 36.98 -22.50 3.72
N MET A 434 37.53 -23.43 4.50
CA MET A 434 37.57 -23.33 5.96
C MET A 434 38.97 -22.94 6.41
N GLY A 435 39.08 -21.84 7.14
CA GLY A 435 40.25 -21.51 7.94
C GLY A 435 40.18 -22.19 9.30
N SER A 436 41.33 -22.58 9.83
CA SER A 436 41.47 -23.16 11.16
C SER A 436 42.78 -22.66 11.79
N ASP A 437 42.76 -22.34 13.07
CA ASP A 437 43.99 -22.09 13.85
C ASP A 437 44.62 -23.40 14.38
N GLY A 438 43.87 -24.49 14.34
CA GLY A 438 44.30 -25.84 14.73
C GLY A 438 45.36 -26.46 13.81
N THR A 439 46.15 -27.37 14.37
CA THR A 439 47.27 -28.05 13.70
C THR A 439 46.98 -29.50 13.29
N SER A 440 45.81 -30.04 13.69
CA SER A 440 45.45 -31.42 13.39
C SER A 440 45.07 -31.62 11.92
N ALA A 441 45.79 -32.50 11.23
CA ALA A 441 45.49 -32.89 9.85
C ALA A 441 44.34 -33.92 9.74
N SER A 442 43.87 -34.47 10.86
CA SER A 442 42.72 -35.39 10.91
C SER A 442 41.44 -34.71 11.41
N ALA A 443 41.52 -33.43 11.78
CA ALA A 443 40.35 -32.71 12.24
C ALA A 443 39.39 -32.42 11.07
N TYR A 444 38.10 -32.38 11.37
CA TYR A 444 37.03 -32.18 10.41
C TYR A 444 35.93 -31.31 11.01
N CYS A 445 35.17 -30.66 10.14
CA CYS A 445 33.83 -30.18 10.48
C CYS A 445 32.79 -30.83 9.55
N ASP A 446 31.75 -31.38 10.17
CA ASP A 446 30.55 -31.82 9.47
C ASP A 446 29.60 -30.64 9.34
N LEU A 447 29.29 -30.27 8.11
CA LEU A 447 28.50 -29.10 7.76
C LEU A 447 27.15 -29.56 7.19
N LYS A 448 26.06 -29.08 7.77
CA LYS A 448 24.73 -29.21 7.18
C LYS A 448 24.29 -27.84 6.66
N PHE A 449 24.03 -27.74 5.36
CA PHE A 449 23.68 -26.46 4.72
C PHE A 449 22.19 -26.39 4.41
N THR A 450 21.60 -25.26 4.76
CA THR A 450 20.25 -24.91 4.32
C THR A 450 20.30 -23.62 3.54
N TYR A 451 19.78 -23.64 2.32
CA TYR A 451 19.74 -22.51 1.40
C TYR A 451 18.29 -22.01 1.31
N HIS A 452 18.02 -20.89 1.98
CA HIS A 452 16.71 -20.23 1.96
C HIS A 452 16.78 -18.98 1.10
N LEU A 453 15.85 -18.84 0.15
CA LEU A 453 15.67 -17.61 -0.64
C LEU A 453 14.55 -16.75 -0.04
N TYR A 454 14.91 -15.54 0.36
CA TYR A 454 13.98 -14.50 0.82
C TYR A 454 14.01 -13.32 -0.14
N PRO A 455 12.89 -12.65 -0.42
CA PRO A 455 12.90 -11.40 -1.17
C PRO A 455 13.53 -10.28 -0.32
N VAL A 456 14.44 -9.48 -0.89
CA VAL A 456 15.18 -8.39 -0.20
C VAL A 456 14.22 -7.28 0.26
N THR A 457 13.12 -7.08 -0.45
CA THR A 457 12.05 -6.15 -0.11
C THR A 457 10.70 -6.85 -0.25
N LEU A 458 9.79 -6.59 0.70
CA LEU A 458 8.39 -6.93 0.50
C LEU A 458 7.86 -6.12 -0.69
N PRO A 459 7.01 -6.69 -1.57
CA PRO A 459 6.26 -5.89 -2.52
C PRO A 459 5.54 -4.80 -1.73
N ALA A 460 5.73 -3.54 -2.12
CA ALA A 460 4.81 -2.49 -1.70
C ALA A 460 3.45 -2.88 -2.28
N ASN A 461 2.48 -3.17 -1.40
CA ASN A 461 1.10 -3.41 -1.81
C ASN A 461 0.48 -2.14 -2.37
#